data_AF-A0A7K3ELE4-F1
#
_entry.id   AF-A0A7K3ELE4-F1
#
_cell.length_a   1.000
_cell.length_b   1.000
_cell.length_c   1.000
_cell.angle_alpha   90.00
_cell.angle_beta   90.00
_cell.angle_gamma   90.00
#
_symmetry.space_group_name_H-M   'P 1'
#
loop_
_entity.id
_entity.type
_entity.pdbx_description
1 polymer ?
#
loop_
_entity_poly.entity_id
_entity_poly.type
_entity_poly.pdbx_seq_one_letter_code
_entity_poly.pdbx_strand_id
1 'polypeptide(L)'
;MLSRLSRPQFLAVCGVPVVGLLAAVLFAPLPFSVAQPGLTADVLGKNRGAEVITIKGAPTRETSGQLRMTTIEATGPDASVHLGDVLGSWFDTDRAVMPRDAVYPSGDDVSEIEQYNQEQMKESQDAATTAALDYLGLGDKDIDVDLRLEDVGGPSAGLLFSLGIVDKLAAGDLTGGRVVAGTGTITDGGKVGAVGGVPLKTQAARRDGATVFLVPKAECSDARAELPKGLRLIPVTTLKGAVDSLKALEVGKGDVPAC
;
A
#
# COMPACT_ATOMS: atom_id res chain seq x y z
N MET A 1 -27.07 13.11 54.27
CA MET A 1 -25.61 13.15 54.59
C MET A 1 -24.86 14.29 53.88
N LEU A 2 -25.32 14.81 52.75
CA LEU A 2 -24.61 15.88 51.99
C LEU A 2 -24.80 17.31 52.55
N SER A 3 -25.79 17.53 53.42
CA SER A 3 -26.18 18.85 53.95
C SER A 3 -25.26 19.43 55.05
N ARG A 4 -24.17 18.73 55.40
CA ARG A 4 -23.15 19.20 56.37
C ARG A 4 -21.80 19.57 55.73
N LEU A 5 -21.70 19.50 54.40
CA LEU A 5 -20.46 19.80 53.67
C LEU A 5 -20.33 21.31 53.46
N SER A 6 -19.14 21.86 53.68
CA SER A 6 -18.82 23.23 53.26
C SER A 6 -18.88 23.34 51.73
N ARG A 7 -19.13 24.54 51.20
CA ARG A 7 -19.15 24.81 49.74
C ARG A 7 -17.98 24.17 48.96
N PRO A 8 -16.70 24.27 49.39
CA PRO A 8 -15.61 23.61 48.68
C PRO A 8 -15.67 22.07 48.76
N GLN A 9 -16.15 21.49 49.86
CA GLN A 9 -16.31 20.04 49.99
C GLN A 9 -17.45 19.51 49.13
N PHE A 10 -18.55 20.25 49.00
CA PHE A 10 -19.63 19.91 48.09
C PHE A 10 -19.16 19.95 46.62
N LEU A 11 -18.43 21.00 46.24
CA LEU A 11 -17.83 21.11 44.90
C LEU A 11 -16.81 19.99 44.62
N ALA A 12 -15.98 19.62 45.59
CA ALA A 12 -15.04 18.51 45.45
C ALA A 12 -15.77 17.18 45.22
N VAL A 13 -16.81 16.89 46.00
CA VAL A 13 -17.63 15.67 45.84
C VAL A 13 -18.34 15.64 44.47
N CYS A 14 -18.85 16.77 44.00
CA CYS A 14 -19.44 16.88 42.66
C CYS A 14 -18.40 16.84 41.53
N GLY A 15 -17.14 17.18 41.80
CA GLY A 15 -16.04 17.12 40.83
C GLY A 15 -15.52 15.70 40.60
N VAL A 16 -15.60 14.81 41.59
CA VAL A 16 -15.11 13.43 41.48
C VAL A 16 -15.71 12.65 40.30
N PRO A 17 -17.04 12.67 40.05
CA PRO A 17 -17.63 12.03 38.87
C PRO A 17 -17.12 12.62 37.55
N VAL A 18 -16.91 13.94 37.49
CA VAL A 18 -16.40 14.62 36.28
C VAL A 18 -14.96 14.21 36.01
N VAL A 19 -14.11 14.19 37.04
CA VAL A 19 -12.74 13.70 36.94
C VAL A 19 -12.71 12.21 36.56
N GLY A 20 -13.62 11.41 37.11
CA GLY A 20 -13.76 9.99 36.75
C GLY A 20 -14.14 9.79 35.29
N LEU A 21 -15.07 10.58 34.75
CA LEU A 21 -15.45 10.56 33.34
C LEU A 21 -14.30 11.02 32.43
N LEU A 22 -13.59 12.10 32.80
CA LEU A 22 -12.43 12.56 32.04
C LEU A 22 -11.31 11.51 32.02
N ALA A 23 -11.03 10.87 33.16
CA ALA A 23 -10.09 9.78 33.23
C ALA A 23 -10.53 8.59 32.37
N ALA A 24 -11.82 8.22 32.41
CA ALA A 24 -12.35 7.15 31.58
C ALA A 24 -12.15 7.45 30.08
N VAL A 25 -12.41 8.68 29.62
CA VAL A 25 -12.17 9.09 28.22
C VAL A 25 -10.69 9.05 27.86
N LEU A 26 -9.80 9.47 28.78
CA LEU A 26 -8.36 9.49 28.54
C LEU A 26 -7.74 8.09 28.40
N PHE A 27 -8.25 7.12 29.16
CA PHE A 27 -7.70 5.76 29.21
C PHE A 27 -8.51 4.73 28.42
N ALA A 28 -9.70 5.07 27.94
CA ALA A 28 -10.47 4.17 27.08
C ALA A 28 -9.75 3.93 25.74
N PRO A 29 -9.79 2.70 25.20
CA PRO A 29 -9.34 2.45 23.84
C PRO A 29 -10.30 3.14 22.85
N LEU A 30 -9.73 3.76 21.84
CA LEU A 30 -10.47 4.45 20.78
C LEU A 30 -10.62 3.54 19.54
N PRO A 31 -11.72 3.70 18.76
CA PRO A 31 -11.98 2.89 17.56
C PRO A 31 -11.17 3.37 16.34
N PHE A 32 -9.88 3.63 16.52
CA PHE A 32 -8.97 4.06 15.45
C PHE A 32 -7.81 3.08 15.32
N SER A 33 -7.25 3.03 14.12
CA SER A 33 -5.98 2.37 13.82
C SER A 33 -4.97 3.45 13.40
N VAL A 34 -3.72 3.30 13.81
CA VAL A 34 -2.62 4.15 13.36
C VAL A 34 -1.84 3.39 12.30
N ALA A 35 -1.72 3.97 11.10
CA ALA A 35 -0.96 3.43 9.99
C ALA A 35 0.37 4.17 9.80
N GLN A 36 1.40 3.44 9.39
CA GLN A 36 2.75 3.94 9.11
C GLN A 36 3.30 3.35 7.78
N PRO A 37 4.40 3.90 7.22
CA PRO A 37 5.03 3.35 6.01
C PRO A 37 5.50 1.92 6.24
N GLY A 38 4.94 0.96 5.49
CA GLY A 38 5.27 -0.45 5.62
C GLY A 38 6.52 -0.86 4.84
N LEU A 39 6.72 -2.16 4.69
CA LEU A 39 7.78 -2.74 3.87
C LEU A 39 7.57 -2.48 2.36
N THR A 40 8.65 -2.59 1.60
CA THR A 40 8.59 -2.66 0.14
C THR A 40 9.20 -3.97 -0.33
N ALA A 41 8.65 -4.52 -1.41
CA ALA A 41 9.11 -5.78 -1.98
C ALA A 41 9.35 -5.63 -3.48
N ASP A 42 10.53 -6.06 -3.93
CA ASP A 42 10.90 -6.05 -5.34
C ASP A 42 10.35 -7.28 -6.06
N VAL A 43 9.43 -7.07 -7.00
CA VAL A 43 8.80 -8.16 -7.75
C VAL A 43 9.71 -8.79 -8.80
N LEU A 44 10.79 -8.11 -9.18
CA LEU A 44 11.78 -8.68 -10.11
C LEU A 44 12.83 -9.54 -9.40
N GLY A 45 12.92 -9.41 -8.08
CA GLY A 45 13.92 -10.07 -7.25
C GLY A 45 13.40 -11.27 -6.46
N LYS A 46 14.01 -11.47 -5.29
CA LYS A 46 13.70 -12.56 -4.37
C LYS A 46 13.06 -12.06 -3.08
N ASN A 47 12.06 -12.80 -2.60
CA ASN A 47 11.47 -12.63 -1.29
C ASN A 47 11.70 -13.93 -0.48
N ARG A 48 12.28 -13.81 0.73
CA ARG A 48 12.68 -14.94 1.59
C ARG A 48 13.46 -16.07 0.88
N GLY A 49 14.26 -15.71 -0.12
CA GLY A 49 15.11 -16.66 -0.87
C GLY A 49 14.44 -17.31 -2.09
N ALA A 50 13.14 -17.11 -2.30
CA ALA A 50 12.41 -17.54 -3.49
C ALA A 50 12.24 -16.37 -4.48
N GLU A 51 12.24 -16.66 -5.79
CA GLU A 51 11.88 -15.68 -6.83
C GLU A 51 10.42 -15.25 -6.64
N VAL A 52 10.18 -13.94 -6.70
CA VAL A 52 8.81 -13.40 -6.58
C VAL A 52 7.96 -13.75 -7.80
N ILE A 53 8.56 -13.69 -9.00
CA ILE A 53 7.89 -14.04 -10.26
C ILE A 53 8.69 -15.16 -10.92
N THR A 54 8.08 -16.34 -11.03
CA THR A 54 8.61 -17.46 -11.79
C THR A 54 7.73 -17.70 -13.01
N ILE A 55 8.33 -17.80 -14.20
CA ILE A 55 7.59 -18.01 -15.45
C ILE A 55 8.16 -19.25 -16.16
N LYS A 56 7.27 -20.14 -16.61
CA LYS A 56 7.59 -21.30 -17.44
C LYS A 56 6.81 -21.23 -18.76
N GLY A 57 7.31 -21.90 -19.79
CA GLY A 57 6.67 -21.93 -21.12
C GLY A 57 7.08 -20.78 -22.06
N ALA A 58 7.90 -19.84 -21.59
CA ALA A 58 8.48 -18.77 -22.42
C ALA A 58 9.90 -18.40 -21.95
N PRO A 59 10.78 -17.93 -22.85
CA PRO A 59 12.07 -17.38 -22.46
C PRO A 59 11.87 -16.11 -21.63
N THR A 60 12.60 -16.00 -20.52
CA THR A 60 12.65 -14.80 -19.69
C THR A 60 14.02 -14.15 -19.80
N ARG A 61 14.09 -12.85 -19.51
CA ARG A 61 15.36 -12.11 -19.45
C ARG A 61 15.80 -11.84 -18.02
N GLU A 62 17.10 -11.56 -17.90
CA GLU A 62 17.69 -10.99 -16.68
C GLU A 62 17.23 -9.53 -16.49
N THR A 63 17.08 -9.13 -15.23
CA THR A 63 16.61 -7.79 -14.84
C THR A 63 17.72 -6.99 -14.15
N SER A 64 17.84 -5.70 -14.49
CA SER A 64 18.92 -4.82 -14.01
C SER A 64 18.49 -3.79 -12.96
N GLY A 65 17.19 -3.47 -12.87
CA GLY A 65 16.63 -2.58 -11.86
C GLY A 65 15.64 -3.28 -10.95
N GLN A 66 14.78 -2.50 -10.29
CA GLN A 66 13.82 -3.00 -9.30
C GLN A 66 12.42 -2.47 -9.60
N LEU A 67 11.41 -3.31 -9.42
CA LEU A 67 10.00 -2.94 -9.39
C LEU A 67 9.45 -3.21 -7.99
N ARG A 68 9.39 -2.16 -7.17
CA ARG A 68 8.97 -2.27 -5.77
C ARG A 68 7.49 -1.98 -5.59
N MET A 69 6.75 -2.95 -5.08
CA MET A 69 5.44 -2.67 -4.48
C MET A 69 5.63 -2.06 -3.09
N THR A 70 4.60 -1.36 -2.60
CA THR A 70 4.63 -0.67 -1.32
C THR A 70 3.42 -1.03 -0.45
N THR A 71 3.66 -1.21 0.84
CA THR A 71 2.60 -1.51 1.83
C THR A 71 2.51 -0.41 2.88
N ILE A 72 1.45 -0.48 3.68
CA ILE A 72 1.33 0.26 4.94
C ILE A 72 1.24 -0.76 6.07
N GLU A 73 1.76 -0.39 7.23
CA GLU A 73 1.55 -1.17 8.46
C GLU A 73 0.53 -0.44 9.30
N ALA A 74 -0.57 -1.11 9.63
CA ALA A 74 -1.57 -0.59 10.54
C ALA A 74 -1.45 -1.27 11.90
N THR A 75 -1.80 -0.57 12.98
CA THR A 75 -1.92 -1.18 14.30
C THR A 75 -2.93 -2.33 14.24
N GLY A 76 -2.54 -3.50 14.75
CA GLY A 76 -3.35 -4.71 14.65
C GLY A 76 -4.75 -4.60 15.30
N PRO A 77 -5.68 -5.52 14.94
CA PRO A 77 -7.09 -5.50 15.36
C PRO A 77 -7.32 -5.70 16.88
N ASP A 78 -6.31 -6.16 17.62
CA ASP A 78 -6.36 -6.25 19.09
C ASP A 78 -5.63 -5.09 19.82
N ALA A 79 -4.93 -4.22 19.08
CA ALA A 79 -4.15 -3.15 19.68
C ALA A 79 -5.03 -2.01 20.19
N SER A 80 -4.79 -1.56 21.42
CA SER A 80 -5.47 -0.41 22.01
C SER A 80 -4.81 0.90 21.59
N VAL A 81 -5.52 1.71 20.81
CA VAL A 81 -5.12 3.09 20.47
C VAL A 81 -5.76 4.05 21.46
N HIS A 82 -4.99 4.93 22.09
CA HIS A 82 -5.49 5.90 23.06
C HIS A 82 -5.44 7.33 22.53
N LEU A 83 -6.03 8.27 23.27
CA LEU A 83 -6.10 9.68 22.87
C LEU A 83 -4.71 10.30 22.66
N GLY A 84 -3.72 9.90 23.45
CA GLY A 84 -2.34 10.35 23.28
C GLY A 84 -1.73 9.95 21.93
N ASP A 85 -2.00 8.72 21.47
CA ASP A 85 -1.50 8.22 20.19
C ASP A 85 -2.11 8.98 19.02
N VAL A 86 -3.41 9.28 19.09
CA VAL A 86 -4.13 10.05 18.06
C VAL A 86 -3.62 11.49 18.00
N LEU A 87 -3.49 12.16 19.15
CA LEU A 87 -3.01 13.54 19.21
C LEU A 87 -1.54 13.66 18.80
N GLY A 88 -0.70 12.71 19.20
CA GLY A 88 0.70 12.65 18.76
C GLY A 88 0.81 12.48 17.26
N SER A 89 0.06 11.52 16.71
CA SER A 89 0.07 11.22 15.26
C SER A 89 -0.42 12.38 14.39
N TRP A 90 -1.14 13.37 14.94
CA TRP A 90 -1.54 14.57 14.20
C TRP A 90 -0.35 15.43 13.77
N PHE A 91 0.76 15.39 14.52
CA PHE A 91 1.97 16.16 14.22
C PHE A 91 3.02 15.37 13.44
N ASP A 92 2.81 14.08 13.25
CA ASP A 92 3.74 13.16 12.60
C ASP A 92 3.34 12.93 11.13
N THR A 93 4.21 13.28 10.20
CA THR A 93 3.98 13.09 8.75
C THR A 93 4.03 11.62 8.32
N ASP A 94 4.64 10.75 9.12
CA ASP A 94 4.76 9.31 8.89
C ASP A 94 3.67 8.48 9.59
N ARG A 95 2.60 9.14 10.06
CA ARG A 95 1.45 8.46 10.70
C ARG A 95 0.12 8.91 10.11
N ALA A 96 -0.79 7.97 9.94
CA ALA A 96 -2.17 8.25 9.55
C ALA A 96 -3.13 7.60 10.55
N VAL A 97 -3.98 8.41 11.18
CA VAL A 97 -5.05 7.91 12.04
C VAL A 97 -6.28 7.64 11.17
N MET A 98 -6.71 6.38 11.15
CA MET A 98 -7.83 5.92 10.32
C MET A 98 -8.90 5.25 11.18
N PRO A 99 -10.20 5.39 10.87
CA PRO A 99 -11.24 4.59 11.48
C PRO A 99 -10.92 3.09 11.33
N ARG A 100 -11.09 2.32 12.40
CA ARG A 100 -10.66 0.90 12.42
C ARG A 100 -11.41 0.05 11.39
N ASP A 101 -12.69 0.32 11.19
CA ASP A 101 -13.58 -0.27 10.19
C ASP A 101 -13.18 0.04 8.74
N ALA A 102 -12.54 1.19 8.51
CA ALA A 102 -11.99 1.54 7.19
C ALA A 102 -10.73 0.72 6.84
N VAL A 103 -10.00 0.23 7.84
CA VAL A 103 -8.79 -0.59 7.68
C VAL A 103 -9.11 -2.08 7.69
N TYR A 104 -10.04 -2.50 8.54
CA TYR A 104 -10.47 -3.88 8.73
C TYR A 104 -11.98 -4.01 8.47
N PRO A 105 -12.40 -4.11 7.19
CA PRO A 105 -13.82 -4.13 6.82
C PRO A 105 -14.52 -5.46 7.14
N SER A 106 -13.77 -6.55 7.33
CA SER A 106 -14.27 -7.92 7.51
C SER A 106 -13.81 -8.50 8.85
N GLY A 107 -14.62 -8.27 9.89
CA GLY A 107 -14.55 -8.97 11.18
C GLY A 107 -13.51 -8.44 12.18
N ASP A 108 -13.73 -8.75 13.45
CA ASP A 108 -12.77 -8.51 14.54
C ASP A 108 -11.79 -9.69 14.72
N ASP A 109 -11.97 -10.79 13.98
CA ASP A 109 -11.16 -11.99 14.08
C ASP A 109 -9.95 -11.95 13.13
N VAL A 110 -8.75 -12.04 13.71
CA VAL A 110 -7.48 -11.98 12.97
C VAL A 110 -7.40 -13.05 11.88
N SER A 111 -7.90 -14.26 12.13
CA SER A 111 -7.78 -15.37 11.19
C SER A 111 -8.70 -15.21 9.97
N GLU A 112 -9.89 -14.65 10.17
CA GLU A 112 -10.82 -14.28 9.09
C GLU A 112 -10.23 -13.18 8.20
N ILE A 113 -9.64 -12.13 8.81
CA ILE A 113 -8.94 -11.05 8.10
C ILE A 113 -7.78 -11.60 7.25
N GLU A 114 -6.98 -12.50 7.82
CA GLU A 114 -5.87 -13.12 7.10
C GLU A 114 -6.35 -13.95 5.90
N GLN A 115 -7.40 -14.76 6.06
CA GLN A 115 -7.98 -15.53 4.97
C GLN A 115 -8.51 -14.62 3.85
N TYR A 116 -9.30 -13.61 4.21
CA TYR A 116 -9.82 -12.63 3.24
C TYR A 116 -8.70 -11.92 2.46
N ASN A 117 -7.64 -11.49 3.16
CA ASN A 117 -6.50 -10.84 2.53
C ASN A 117 -5.73 -11.77 1.59
N GLN A 118 -5.61 -13.06 1.93
CA GLN A 118 -4.97 -14.07 1.06
C GLN A 118 -5.82 -14.34 -0.19
N GLU A 119 -7.14 -14.45 -0.06
CA GLU A 119 -8.05 -14.60 -1.19
C GLU A 119 -7.97 -13.38 -2.13
N GLN A 120 -8.05 -12.17 -1.59
CA GLN A 120 -7.91 -10.93 -2.36
C GLN A 120 -6.53 -10.81 -3.03
N MET A 121 -5.46 -11.28 -2.37
CA MET A 121 -4.13 -11.30 -2.97
C MET A 121 -4.07 -12.30 -4.14
N LYS A 122 -4.67 -13.49 -3.99
CA LYS A 122 -4.75 -14.47 -5.08
C LYS A 122 -5.52 -13.93 -6.28
N GLU A 123 -6.70 -13.34 -6.06
CA GLU A 123 -7.48 -12.70 -7.13
C GLU A 123 -6.68 -11.59 -7.83
N SER A 124 -5.94 -10.78 -7.06
CA SER A 124 -5.08 -9.75 -7.62
C SER A 124 -3.90 -10.31 -8.42
N GLN A 125 -3.36 -11.48 -8.05
CA GLN A 125 -2.28 -12.16 -8.78
C GLN A 125 -2.79 -12.75 -10.10
N ASP A 126 -3.97 -13.37 -10.07
CA ASP A 126 -4.63 -13.94 -11.24
C ASP A 126 -4.95 -12.82 -12.25
N ALA A 127 -5.60 -11.75 -11.79
CA ALA A 127 -5.90 -10.57 -12.62
C ALA A 127 -4.63 -9.93 -13.18
N ALA A 128 -3.57 -9.84 -12.38
CA ALA A 128 -2.29 -9.29 -12.83
C ALA A 128 -1.63 -10.14 -13.92
N THR A 129 -1.73 -11.47 -13.80
CA THR A 129 -1.20 -12.44 -14.76
C THR A 129 -1.96 -12.35 -16.07
N THR A 130 -3.30 -12.41 -16.03
CA THR A 130 -4.15 -12.25 -17.22
C THR A 130 -3.87 -10.92 -17.93
N ALA A 131 -3.87 -9.80 -17.20
CA ALA A 131 -3.62 -8.49 -17.78
C ALA A 131 -2.25 -8.38 -18.46
N ALA A 132 -1.21 -9.00 -17.88
CA ALA A 132 0.12 -8.99 -18.45
C ALA A 132 0.24 -9.86 -19.69
N LEU A 133 -0.29 -11.09 -19.65
CA LEU A 133 -0.26 -12.00 -20.80
C LEU A 133 -1.09 -11.45 -21.96
N ASP A 134 -2.26 -10.88 -21.68
CA ASP A 134 -3.11 -10.25 -22.70
C ASP A 134 -2.43 -9.02 -23.30
N TYR A 135 -1.80 -8.17 -22.47
CA TYR A 135 -1.01 -7.02 -22.95
C TYR A 135 0.11 -7.45 -23.92
N LEU A 136 0.72 -8.62 -23.68
CA LEU A 136 1.78 -9.18 -24.52
C LEU A 136 1.26 -9.97 -25.74
N GLY A 137 -0.06 -10.19 -25.86
CA GLY A 137 -0.63 -11.05 -26.89
C GLY A 137 -0.33 -12.54 -26.66
N LEU A 138 -0.17 -12.94 -25.40
CA LEU A 138 0.19 -14.30 -24.97
C LEU A 138 -0.92 -15.02 -24.20
N GLY A 139 -2.13 -14.46 -24.09
CA GLY A 139 -3.24 -15.05 -23.33
C GLY A 139 -3.63 -16.47 -23.75
N ASP A 140 -3.47 -16.82 -25.03
CA ASP A 140 -3.75 -18.17 -25.57
C ASP A 140 -2.55 -19.13 -25.49
N LYS A 141 -1.44 -18.73 -24.86
CA LYS A 141 -0.22 -19.53 -24.77
C LYS A 141 -0.18 -20.34 -23.48
N ASP A 142 0.45 -21.51 -23.53
CA ASP A 142 0.72 -22.35 -22.37
C ASP A 142 1.91 -21.79 -21.58
N ILE A 143 1.66 -20.70 -20.85
CA ILE A 143 2.63 -20.00 -19.99
C ILE A 143 2.13 -20.08 -18.55
N ASP A 144 2.94 -20.67 -17.69
CA ASP A 144 2.67 -20.82 -16.25
C ASP A 144 3.42 -19.72 -15.49
N VAL A 145 2.68 -18.88 -14.76
CA VAL A 145 3.23 -17.77 -13.96
C VAL A 145 2.90 -18.03 -12.49
N ASP A 146 3.94 -18.19 -11.67
CA ASP A 146 3.84 -18.33 -10.21
C ASP A 146 4.29 -17.03 -9.53
N LEU A 147 3.39 -16.44 -8.74
CA LEU A 147 3.59 -15.19 -8.02
C LEU A 147 3.67 -15.45 -6.52
N ARG A 148 4.84 -15.23 -5.93
CA ARG A 148 5.10 -15.54 -4.52
C ARG A 148 5.57 -14.32 -3.76
N LEU A 149 4.79 -13.92 -2.76
CA LEU A 149 5.21 -12.90 -1.82
C LEU A 149 4.74 -13.24 -0.42
N GLU A 150 5.69 -13.41 0.49
CA GLU A 150 5.38 -13.64 1.89
C GLU A 150 5.23 -12.29 2.61
N ASP A 151 4.34 -12.25 3.61
CA ASP A 151 4.10 -11.10 4.51
C ASP A 151 3.51 -9.82 3.89
N VAL A 152 2.98 -9.88 2.66
CA VAL A 152 2.25 -8.73 2.07
C VAL A 152 0.80 -9.11 1.83
N GLY A 153 -0.09 -8.34 2.47
CA GLY A 153 -1.53 -8.47 2.31
C GLY A 153 -2.13 -7.41 1.39
N GLY A 154 -3.23 -7.78 0.74
CA GLY A 154 -4.11 -6.88 0.00
C GLY A 154 -3.75 -6.69 -1.49
N PRO A 155 -4.74 -6.37 -2.35
CA PRO A 155 -4.61 -6.42 -3.81
C PRO A 155 -3.79 -5.27 -4.43
N SER A 156 -3.20 -4.39 -3.61
CA SER A 156 -2.59 -3.14 -4.07
C SER A 156 -1.26 -3.31 -4.84
N ALA A 157 -0.82 -4.55 -5.01
CA ALA A 157 0.37 -4.96 -5.75
C ALA A 157 0.09 -5.40 -7.20
N GLY A 158 -1.19 -5.55 -7.59
CA GLY A 158 -1.57 -6.09 -8.90
C GLY A 158 -0.89 -5.41 -10.09
N LEU A 159 -0.85 -4.07 -10.11
CA LEU A 159 -0.13 -3.34 -11.17
C LEU A 159 1.35 -3.72 -11.26
N LEU A 160 2.03 -3.86 -10.12
CA LEU A 160 3.47 -4.11 -10.07
C LEU A 160 3.77 -5.55 -10.49
N PHE A 161 2.92 -6.51 -10.10
CA PHE A 161 3.01 -7.88 -10.61
C PHE A 161 2.85 -7.92 -12.13
N SER A 162 1.83 -7.24 -12.69
CA SER A 162 1.67 -7.19 -14.14
C SER A 162 2.89 -6.58 -14.83
N LEU A 163 3.43 -5.48 -14.31
CA LEU A 163 4.63 -4.86 -14.85
C LEU A 163 5.84 -5.79 -14.76
N GLY A 164 6.00 -6.53 -13.66
CA GLY A 164 7.08 -7.50 -13.51
C GLY A 164 7.00 -8.66 -14.50
N ILE A 165 5.80 -9.15 -14.80
CA ILE A 165 5.58 -10.17 -15.83
C ILE A 165 5.91 -9.61 -17.22
N VAL A 166 5.43 -8.39 -17.52
CA VAL A 166 5.75 -7.71 -18.79
C VAL A 166 7.25 -7.49 -18.91
N ASP A 167 7.92 -7.09 -17.84
CA ASP A 167 9.36 -6.84 -17.79
C ASP A 167 10.16 -8.13 -18.08
N LYS A 168 9.80 -9.26 -17.45
CA LYS A 168 10.49 -10.54 -17.64
C LYS A 168 10.27 -11.16 -19.03
N LEU A 169 9.11 -10.94 -19.65
CA LEU A 169 8.74 -11.55 -20.94
C LEU A 169 9.01 -10.66 -22.16
N ALA A 170 8.98 -9.33 -22.01
CA ALA A 170 9.26 -8.41 -23.10
C ALA A 170 10.77 -8.20 -23.29
N ALA A 171 11.17 -7.81 -24.50
CA ALA A 171 12.58 -7.61 -24.84
C ALA A 171 13.22 -6.32 -24.25
N GLY A 172 12.47 -5.47 -23.54
CA GLY A 172 12.96 -4.17 -23.01
C GLY A 172 13.02 -4.10 -21.49
N ASP A 173 13.89 -3.24 -20.96
CA ASP A 173 14.04 -2.98 -19.52
C ASP A 173 13.12 -1.84 -19.05
N LEU A 174 11.94 -2.19 -18.49
CA LEU A 174 11.00 -1.18 -18.02
C LEU A 174 11.57 -0.34 -16.87
N THR A 175 12.51 -0.89 -16.11
CA THR A 175 13.14 -0.16 -15.02
C THR A 175 14.22 0.80 -15.54
N GLY A 176 14.84 0.48 -16.68
CA GLY A 176 16.03 1.16 -17.18
C GLY A 176 17.14 1.24 -16.12
N GLY A 177 17.31 0.17 -15.33
CA GLY A 177 18.23 0.09 -14.19
C GLY A 177 17.86 0.92 -12.96
N ARG A 178 16.67 1.52 -12.90
CA ARG A 178 16.22 2.33 -11.74
C ARG A 178 15.56 1.47 -10.68
N VAL A 179 15.46 2.05 -9.48
CA VAL A 179 14.49 1.62 -8.47
C VAL A 179 13.18 2.37 -8.75
N VAL A 180 12.23 1.65 -9.34
CA VAL A 180 10.87 2.12 -9.59
C VAL A 180 9.98 1.49 -8.54
N ALA A 181 9.13 2.29 -7.89
CA ALA A 181 8.13 1.79 -6.97
C ALA A 181 6.72 2.13 -7.44
N GLY A 182 5.71 1.58 -6.80
CA GLY A 182 4.35 2.02 -7.01
C GLY A 182 3.32 1.28 -6.20
N THR A 183 2.06 1.55 -6.54
CA THR A 183 0.89 0.85 -6.02
C THR A 183 -0.24 0.92 -7.04
N GLY A 184 -1.20 0.01 -6.94
CA GLY A 184 -2.39 -0.01 -7.78
C GLY A 184 -2.96 -1.41 -7.85
N THR A 185 -4.27 -1.53 -7.65
CA THR A 185 -4.99 -2.73 -8.05
C THR A 185 -5.05 -2.80 -9.57
N ILE A 186 -5.31 -3.97 -10.13
CA ILE A 186 -5.46 -4.14 -11.57
C ILE A 186 -6.62 -5.09 -11.87
N THR A 187 -7.39 -4.78 -12.90
CA THR A 187 -8.36 -5.72 -13.46
C THR A 187 -7.68 -6.61 -14.49
N ASP A 188 -8.29 -7.75 -14.82
CA ASP A 188 -7.91 -8.61 -15.96
C ASP A 188 -7.75 -7.83 -17.28
N GLY A 189 -8.63 -6.87 -17.56
CA GLY A 189 -8.53 -5.98 -18.73
C GLY A 189 -7.44 -4.90 -18.65
N GLY A 190 -6.55 -4.96 -17.66
CA GLY A 190 -5.42 -4.05 -17.48
C GLY A 190 -5.80 -2.63 -17.05
N LYS A 191 -6.98 -2.42 -16.44
CA LYS A 191 -7.35 -1.13 -15.84
C LYS A 191 -6.76 -1.03 -14.44
N VAL A 192 -6.10 0.10 -14.14
CA VAL A 192 -5.56 0.35 -12.80
C VAL A 192 -6.65 0.93 -11.91
N GLY A 193 -6.80 0.34 -10.72
CA GLY A 193 -7.77 0.76 -9.72
C GLY A 193 -7.15 1.50 -8.54
N ALA A 194 -8.06 2.05 -7.71
CA ALA A 194 -7.76 2.86 -6.55
C ALA A 194 -7.06 2.07 -5.43
N VAL A 195 -6.35 2.79 -4.57
CA VAL A 195 -5.70 2.23 -3.36
C VAL A 195 -5.72 3.24 -2.21
N GLY A 196 -5.65 2.73 -0.98
CA GLY A 196 -5.49 3.55 0.23
C GLY A 196 -4.03 3.78 0.64
N GLY A 197 -3.83 4.76 1.53
CA GLY A 197 -2.55 4.99 2.22
C GLY A 197 -1.41 5.49 1.32
N VAL A 198 -1.73 6.14 0.19
CA VAL A 198 -0.72 6.56 -0.80
C VAL A 198 0.37 7.48 -0.22
N PRO A 199 0.09 8.47 0.66
CA PRO A 199 1.14 9.25 1.31
C PRO A 199 2.21 8.38 1.99
N LEU A 200 1.78 7.43 2.84
CA LEU A 200 2.68 6.52 3.56
C LEU A 200 3.44 5.59 2.60
N LYS A 201 2.79 5.14 1.53
CA LYS A 201 3.43 4.31 0.48
C LYS A 201 4.52 5.07 -0.28
N THR A 202 4.32 6.35 -0.58
CA THR A 202 5.37 7.18 -1.22
C THR A 202 6.57 7.36 -0.31
N GLN A 203 6.35 7.49 1.00
CA GLN A 203 7.42 7.55 2.00
C GLN A 203 8.20 6.22 2.07
N ALA A 204 7.51 5.08 2.12
CA ALA A 204 8.13 3.75 2.08
C ALA A 204 8.97 3.56 0.80
N ALA A 205 8.42 3.93 -0.36
CA ALA A 205 9.14 3.90 -1.63
C ALA A 205 10.42 4.74 -1.59
N ARG A 206 10.33 5.98 -1.09
CA ARG A 206 11.51 6.84 -1.00
C ARG A 206 12.55 6.31 -0.03
N ARG A 207 12.12 5.86 1.16
CA ARG A 207 12.98 5.26 2.18
C ARG A 207 13.82 4.15 1.57
N ASP A 208 13.21 3.36 0.69
CA ASP A 208 13.83 2.20 0.07
C ASP A 208 14.44 2.50 -1.32
N GLY A 209 14.73 3.78 -1.59
CA GLY A 209 15.58 4.21 -2.70
C GLY A 209 14.86 4.48 -4.03
N ALA A 210 13.53 4.42 -4.07
CA ALA A 210 12.80 4.71 -5.30
C ALA A 210 12.96 6.18 -5.72
N THR A 211 13.11 6.38 -7.04
CA THR A 211 13.16 7.71 -7.67
C THR A 211 11.92 8.00 -8.51
N VAL A 212 11.16 6.95 -8.83
CA VAL A 212 9.91 7.00 -9.58
C VAL A 212 8.86 6.22 -8.80
N PHE A 213 7.65 6.77 -8.72
CA PHE A 213 6.50 6.13 -8.10
C PHE A 213 5.31 6.14 -9.04
N LEU A 214 4.84 4.96 -9.44
CA LEU A 214 3.60 4.78 -10.19
C LEU A 214 2.42 4.85 -9.21
N VAL A 215 1.48 5.76 -9.48
CA VAL A 215 0.31 5.98 -8.63
C VAL A 215 -0.95 5.97 -9.48
N PRO A 216 -2.04 5.32 -9.04
CA PRO A 216 -3.28 5.40 -9.79
C PRO A 216 -3.74 6.86 -9.85
N LYS A 217 -4.24 7.28 -11.01
CA LYS A 217 -4.44 8.72 -11.31
C LYS A 217 -5.40 9.41 -10.33
N ALA A 218 -6.35 8.67 -9.76
CA ALA A 218 -7.33 9.22 -8.83
C ALA A 218 -6.67 9.68 -7.51
N GLU A 219 -5.52 9.10 -7.14
CA GLU A 219 -4.81 9.32 -5.88
C GLU A 219 -3.65 10.30 -6.03
N CYS A 220 -3.50 10.97 -7.19
CA CYS A 220 -2.45 11.98 -7.39
C CYS A 220 -2.51 13.13 -6.37
N SER A 221 -3.72 13.55 -5.96
CA SER A 221 -3.89 14.60 -4.94
C SER A 221 -3.26 14.18 -3.63
N ASP A 222 -3.56 12.96 -3.20
CA ASP A 222 -3.15 12.40 -1.92
C ASP A 222 -1.65 12.13 -1.93
N ALA A 223 -1.14 11.58 -3.03
CA ALA A 223 0.29 11.34 -3.23
C ALA A 223 1.13 12.63 -3.17
N ARG A 224 0.57 13.77 -3.61
CA ARG A 224 1.25 15.07 -3.58
C ARG A 224 1.25 15.72 -2.19
N ALA A 225 0.31 15.37 -1.32
CA ALA A 225 0.15 16.03 -0.02
C ALA A 225 1.40 15.89 0.86
N GLU A 226 2.00 14.70 0.90
CA GLU A 226 3.20 14.40 1.68
C GLU A 226 4.31 13.79 0.81
N LEU A 227 4.48 14.32 -0.41
CA LEU A 227 5.44 13.79 -1.38
C LEU A 227 6.88 13.97 -0.89
N PRO A 228 7.64 12.88 -0.66
CA PRO A 228 9.05 13.02 -0.32
C PRO A 228 9.87 13.63 -1.46
N LYS A 229 10.82 14.50 -1.11
CA LYS A 229 11.72 15.16 -2.08
C LYS A 229 12.46 14.14 -2.94
N GLY A 230 12.50 14.40 -4.25
CA GLY A 230 13.25 13.58 -5.21
C GLY A 230 12.54 12.30 -5.66
N LEU A 231 11.26 12.13 -5.31
CA LEU A 231 10.40 11.08 -5.85
C LEU A 231 9.50 11.66 -6.95
N ARG A 232 9.59 11.11 -8.17
CA ARG A 232 8.72 11.51 -9.29
C ARG A 232 7.43 10.69 -9.27
N LEU A 233 6.29 11.34 -9.17
CA LEU A 233 4.98 10.69 -9.28
C LEU A 233 4.54 10.58 -10.75
N ILE A 234 4.13 9.38 -11.16
CA ILE A 234 3.59 9.13 -12.50
C ILE A 234 2.15 8.60 -12.37
N PRO A 235 1.14 9.35 -12.84
CA PRO A 235 -0.24 8.90 -12.85
C PRO A 235 -0.44 7.79 -13.86
N VAL A 236 -1.10 6.72 -13.43
CA VAL A 236 -1.46 5.60 -14.29
C VAL A 236 -2.94 5.28 -14.18
N THR A 237 -3.55 4.92 -15.30
CA THR A 237 -4.96 4.46 -15.37
C THR A 237 -5.09 3.07 -15.98
N THR A 238 -4.07 2.62 -16.70
CA THR A 238 -4.01 1.31 -17.37
C THR A 238 -2.60 0.75 -17.32
N LEU A 239 -2.46 -0.57 -17.43
CA LEU A 239 -1.19 -1.27 -17.56
C LEU A 239 -0.39 -0.74 -18.75
N LYS A 240 -1.04 -0.58 -19.91
CA LYS A 240 -0.43 0.01 -21.10
C LYS A 240 0.15 1.40 -20.81
N GLY A 241 -0.60 2.27 -20.14
CA GLY A 241 -0.13 3.61 -19.79
C GLY A 241 1.07 3.60 -18.84
N ALA A 242 1.11 2.65 -17.90
CA ALA A 242 2.24 2.44 -17.02
C ALA A 242 3.49 1.99 -17.81
N VAL A 243 3.35 0.98 -18.67
CA VAL A 243 4.45 0.49 -19.53
C VAL A 243 4.96 1.60 -20.45
N ASP A 244 4.07 2.36 -21.10
CA ASP A 244 4.45 3.45 -22.00
C ASP A 244 5.22 4.55 -21.25
N SER A 245 4.81 4.88 -20.02
CA SER A 245 5.49 5.87 -19.19
C SER A 245 6.88 5.42 -18.76
N LEU A 246 7.03 4.14 -18.40
CA LEU A 246 8.31 3.55 -18.02
C LEU A 246 9.27 3.47 -19.22
N LYS A 247 8.78 3.05 -20.38
CA LYS A 247 9.56 3.07 -21.64
C LYS A 247 10.02 4.48 -21.99
N ALA A 248 9.14 5.48 -21.89
CA ALA A 248 9.49 6.87 -22.16
C ALA A 248 10.60 7.39 -21.21
N LEU A 249 10.57 6.98 -19.93
CA LEU A 249 11.64 7.26 -18.98
C LEU A 249 12.96 6.56 -19.35
N GLU A 250 12.91 5.29 -19.76
CA GLU A 250 14.07 4.52 -20.22
C GLU A 250 14.79 5.22 -21.37
N VAL A 251 14.07 5.57 -22.44
CA VAL A 251 14.66 6.18 -23.64
C VAL A 251 15.00 7.66 -23.49
N GLY A 252 14.58 8.30 -22.40
CA GLY A 252 14.75 9.74 -22.17
C GLY A 252 14.04 10.61 -23.21
N LYS A 253 12.99 10.08 -23.86
CA LYS A 253 12.23 10.72 -24.94
C LYS A 253 10.73 10.51 -24.71
N GLY A 254 9.96 11.57 -24.93
CA GLY A 254 8.50 11.57 -24.77
C GLY A 254 8.04 12.28 -23.50
N ASP A 255 6.77 12.67 -23.50
CA ASP A 255 6.13 13.31 -22.35
C ASP A 255 5.75 12.24 -21.31
N VAL A 256 6.57 12.12 -20.27
CA VAL A 256 6.22 11.28 -19.11
C VAL A 256 5.22 12.07 -18.25
N PRO A 257 3.99 11.56 -18.05
CA PRO A 257 3.00 12.24 -17.22
C PRO A 257 3.55 12.49 -15.81
N ALA A 258 3.06 13.56 -15.19
CA ALA A 258 3.28 13.83 -13.79
C ALA A 258 1.93 14.02 -13.10
N CYS A 259 1.86 13.61 -11.84
CA CYS A 259 1.11 14.38 -10.88
C CYS A 259 2.00 15.64 -10.73
#